data_AF-A0A8C0A741-F1
#
_entry.id   AF-A0A8C0A741-F1
#
_cell.length_a   1.000
_cell.length_b   1.000
_cell.length_c   1.000
_cell.angle_alpha   90.00
_cell.angle_beta   90.00
_cell.angle_gamma   90.00
#
_symmetry.space_group_name_H-M   'P 1'
#
loop_
_entity.id
_entity.type
_entity.pdbx_description
1 polymer ?
#
loop_
_entity_poly.entity_id
_entity_poly.type
_entity_poly.pdbx_seq_one_letter_code
_entity_poly.pdbx_strand_id
1 'polypeptide(L)'
;MRSLFSENFSVKEHNIYLKLLQSVSFSSIFHEKSLQSLAWRLAKASSPTYRWINETILVPLVQEIESVSTQMRRMGCPELQIGEASITSLKQAALVKAPLIPTLNTIVQYLDLTPNQEYLFERIKELSQGGCMSSFRWNRGGDFKGRKWDTDLPTDSAIIMHVFCTYLDSRLPPHPKYPDGKTFTSQHFVQTPNKPDVTNENVFCIYQSAINPPHYELIYQRHVYNLPKGRNNMFHTLLMFLYIIKTKESGMLGRVNLGLSGVNILWIFGE
;
A
#
# COMPACT_ATOMS: atom_id res chain seq x y z
N MET A 1 -16.06 27.11 0.15
CA MET A 1 -16.42 25.84 0.85
C MET A 1 -15.32 24.79 0.85
N ARG A 2 -14.53 24.56 -0.23
CA ARG A 2 -13.44 23.56 -0.21
C ARG A 2 -12.24 23.85 0.72
N SER A 3 -11.89 25.11 1.01
CA SER A 3 -10.71 25.42 1.86
C SER A 3 -10.97 25.18 3.35
N LEU A 4 -12.13 25.57 3.89
CA LEU A 4 -12.48 25.38 5.31
C LEU A 4 -12.57 23.89 5.72
N PHE A 5 -13.07 23.02 4.83
CA PHE A 5 -13.09 21.57 5.08
C PHE A 5 -11.68 20.96 5.08
N SER A 6 -10.80 21.43 4.18
CA SER A 6 -9.40 21.00 4.11
C SER A 6 -8.60 21.44 5.34
N GLU A 7 -8.80 22.68 5.80
CA GLU A 7 -8.15 23.22 7.00
C GLU A 7 -8.61 22.48 8.27
N ASN A 8 -9.92 22.28 8.45
CA ASN A 8 -10.46 21.56 9.61
C ASN A 8 -10.01 20.09 9.67
N PHE A 9 -9.90 19.42 8.50
CA PHE A 9 -9.36 18.06 8.43
C PHE A 9 -7.87 18.02 8.81
N SER A 10 -7.08 18.97 8.32
CA SER A 10 -5.65 19.06 8.58
C SER A 10 -5.35 19.35 10.06
N VAL A 11 -6.18 20.16 10.75
CA VAL A 11 -6.06 20.41 12.20
C VAL A 11 -6.37 19.15 13.02
N LYS A 12 -7.37 18.35 12.63
CA LYS A 12 -7.71 17.09 13.31
C LYS A 12 -6.59 16.06 13.15
N GLU A 13 -6.08 15.88 11.93
CA GLU A 13 -4.94 15.01 11.64
C GLU A 13 -3.69 15.46 12.38
N HIS A 14 -3.41 16.77 12.38
CA HIS A 14 -2.27 17.35 13.10
C HIS A 14 -2.31 17.00 14.59
N ASN A 15 -3.45 17.13 15.26
CA ASN A 15 -3.59 16.76 16.67
C ASN A 15 -3.40 15.26 16.92
N ILE A 16 -3.79 14.40 15.98
CA ILE A 16 -3.53 12.95 16.07
C ILE A 16 -2.03 12.68 15.97
N TYR A 17 -1.35 13.25 14.97
CA TYR A 17 0.10 13.10 14.83
C TYR A 17 0.85 13.70 16.00
N LEU A 18 0.45 14.86 16.50
CA LEU A 18 1.10 15.48 17.65
C LEU A 18 1.02 14.58 18.89
N LYS A 19 -0.16 14.01 19.17
CA LYS A 19 -0.33 13.03 20.26
C LYS A 19 0.50 11.77 20.04
N LEU A 20 0.51 11.22 18.82
CA LEU A 20 1.31 10.06 18.44
C LEU A 20 2.81 10.34 18.64
N LEU A 21 3.28 11.49 18.20
CA LEU A 21 4.68 11.91 18.28
C LEU A 21 5.11 12.21 19.71
N GLN A 22 4.17 12.56 20.59
CA GLN A 22 4.41 12.72 22.02
C GLN A 22 4.35 11.38 22.79
N SER A 23 3.48 10.45 22.38
CA SER A 23 3.29 9.16 23.07
C SER A 23 4.36 8.12 22.74
N VAL A 24 4.96 8.25 21.56
CA VAL A 24 6.08 7.43 21.15
C VAL A 24 7.32 8.32 21.24
N SER A 25 8.45 7.84 21.78
CA SER A 25 9.69 8.63 21.95
C SER A 25 10.35 9.00 20.62
N PHE A 26 9.63 9.68 19.72
CA PHE A 26 10.06 10.11 18.40
C PHE A 26 11.14 11.19 18.42
N SER A 27 11.36 11.83 19.57
CA SER A 27 12.44 12.80 19.78
C SER A 27 13.83 12.20 19.54
N SER A 28 14.00 10.87 19.64
CA SER A 28 15.26 10.20 19.35
C SER A 28 15.53 10.01 17.85
N ILE A 29 14.48 9.89 17.02
CA ILE A 29 14.66 9.66 15.57
C ILE A 29 14.81 10.98 14.82
N PHE A 30 13.93 11.95 15.06
CA PHE A 30 13.86 13.14 14.21
C PHE A 30 14.53 14.32 14.91
N HIS A 31 15.65 14.80 14.34
CA HIS A 31 16.25 16.11 14.68
C HIS A 31 15.41 17.25 14.10
N GLU A 32 14.10 17.18 14.21
CA GLU A 32 13.22 18.27 13.85
C GLU A 32 13.07 19.17 15.07
N LYS A 33 13.28 20.48 14.88
CA LYS A 33 13.27 21.46 15.97
C LYS A 33 11.95 21.50 16.75
N SER A 34 10.89 20.87 16.22
CA SER A 34 9.55 20.87 16.81
C SER A 34 8.70 19.67 16.32
N LEU A 35 8.20 18.86 17.27
CA LEU A 35 7.19 17.80 16.99
C LEU A 35 5.92 18.36 16.34
N GLN A 36 5.60 19.63 16.57
CA GLN A 36 4.48 20.32 15.92
C GLN A 36 4.71 20.43 14.41
N SER A 37 5.94 20.72 13.99
CA SER A 37 6.29 20.83 12.57
C SER A 37 6.14 19.47 11.87
N LEU A 38 6.65 18.41 12.50
CA LEU A 38 6.50 17.04 12.02
C LEU A 38 5.03 16.64 11.87
N ALA A 39 4.24 16.88 12.93
CA ALA A 39 2.81 16.59 12.92
C ALA A 39 2.08 17.30 11.78
N TRP A 40 2.42 18.56 11.50
CA TRP A 40 1.87 19.31 10.37
C TRP A 40 2.29 18.75 9.01
N ARG A 41 3.54 18.35 8.84
CA ARG A 41 4.02 17.73 7.59
C ARG A 41 3.27 16.42 7.32
N LEU A 42 3.15 15.56 8.32
CA LEU A 42 2.43 14.29 8.20
C LEU A 42 0.93 14.52 7.92
N ALA A 43 0.28 15.46 8.62
CA ALA A 43 -1.11 15.82 8.38
C ALA A 43 -1.37 16.31 6.95
N LYS A 44 -0.48 17.16 6.44
CA LYS A 44 -0.56 17.66 5.05
C LYS A 44 -0.32 16.56 4.02
N ALA A 45 0.55 15.60 4.32
CA ALA A 45 0.88 14.47 3.44
C ALA A 45 -0.20 13.37 3.41
N SER A 46 -1.13 13.33 4.37
CA SER A 46 -2.26 12.38 4.40
C SER A 46 -3.00 12.35 3.06
N SER A 47 -3.62 13.47 2.64
CA SER A 47 -4.42 13.52 1.39
C SER A 47 -3.62 13.20 0.11
N PRO A 48 -2.43 13.78 -0.12
CA PRO A 48 -1.55 13.42 -1.23
C PRO A 48 -1.19 11.93 -1.30
N THR A 49 -1.07 11.24 -0.17
CA THR A 49 -0.78 9.79 -0.15
C THR A 49 -1.89 8.98 -0.79
N TYR A 50 -3.15 9.26 -0.46
CA TYR A 50 -4.30 8.58 -1.07
C TYR A 50 -4.33 8.81 -2.58
N ARG A 51 -4.11 10.07 -2.99
CA ARG A 51 -4.10 10.45 -4.40
C ARG A 51 -2.99 9.73 -5.15
N TRP A 52 -1.79 9.70 -4.58
CA TRP A 52 -0.65 9.04 -5.22
C TRP A 52 -0.91 7.55 -5.43
N ILE A 53 -1.40 6.82 -4.43
CA ILE A 53 -1.74 5.39 -4.57
C ILE A 53 -2.82 5.19 -5.65
N ASN A 54 -3.83 6.06 -5.66
CA ASN A 54 -4.93 5.97 -6.62
C ASN A 54 -4.47 6.24 -8.06
N GLU A 55 -3.83 7.39 -8.31
CA GLU A 55 -3.43 7.85 -9.65
C GLU A 55 -2.23 7.07 -10.21
N THR A 56 -1.31 6.63 -9.34
CA THR A 56 -0.06 5.98 -9.77
C THR A 56 -0.20 4.47 -9.87
N ILE A 57 -1.08 3.86 -9.07
CA ILE A 57 -1.19 2.40 -8.98
C ILE A 57 -2.57 1.90 -9.38
N LEU A 58 -3.64 2.29 -8.67
CA LEU A 58 -4.96 1.70 -8.85
C LEU A 58 -5.57 2.00 -10.23
N VAL A 59 -5.54 3.26 -10.67
CA VAL A 59 -6.11 3.66 -11.96
C VAL A 59 -5.39 2.98 -13.13
N PRO A 60 -4.04 3.02 -13.22
CA PRO A 60 -3.31 2.29 -14.26
C PRO A 60 -3.53 0.78 -14.20
N LEU A 61 -3.59 0.19 -12.99
CA LEU A 61 -3.83 -1.24 -12.83
C LEU A 61 -5.19 -1.65 -13.40
N VAL A 62 -6.26 -0.92 -13.10
CA VAL A 62 -7.60 -1.22 -13.62
C VAL A 62 -7.64 -1.10 -15.14
N GLN A 63 -7.03 -0.06 -15.71
CA GLN A 63 -6.94 0.13 -17.16
C GLN A 63 -6.19 -1.03 -17.84
N GLU A 64 -5.09 -1.47 -17.25
CA GLU A 64 -4.30 -2.59 -17.77
C GLU A 64 -5.07 -3.91 -17.67
N ILE A 65 -5.79 -4.15 -16.56
CA ILE A 65 -6.66 -5.33 -16.40
C ILE A 65 -7.73 -5.38 -17.50
N GLU A 66 -8.39 -4.25 -17.79
CA GLU A 66 -9.44 -4.18 -18.81
C GLU A 66 -8.85 -4.36 -20.23
N SER A 67 -7.67 -3.80 -20.48
CA SER A 67 -6.91 -3.99 -21.72
C SER A 67 -6.55 -5.46 -21.96
N VAL A 68 -5.94 -6.12 -20.96
CA VAL A 68 -5.55 -7.53 -21.02
C VAL A 68 -6.76 -8.44 -21.15
N SER A 69 -7.86 -8.17 -20.43
CA SER A 69 -9.10 -8.94 -20.55
C SER A 69 -9.67 -8.87 -21.97
N THR A 70 -9.63 -7.70 -22.60
CA THR A 70 -10.02 -7.52 -24.01
C THR A 70 -9.11 -8.30 -24.95
N GLN A 71 -7.80 -8.28 -24.71
CA GLN A 71 -6.83 -9.03 -25.52
C GLN A 71 -7.04 -10.54 -25.43
N MET A 72 -7.28 -11.08 -24.22
CA MET A 72 -7.57 -12.50 -24.02
C MET A 72 -8.81 -12.98 -24.77
N ARG A 73 -9.89 -12.17 -24.81
CA ARG A 73 -11.09 -12.49 -25.60
C ARG A 73 -10.78 -12.56 -27.09
N ARG A 74 -10.01 -11.60 -27.62
CA ARG A 74 -9.61 -11.57 -29.05
C ARG A 74 -8.73 -12.75 -29.43
N MET A 75 -7.95 -13.26 -28.48
CA MET A 75 -7.10 -14.44 -28.66
C MET A 75 -7.85 -15.78 -28.52
N GLY A 76 -9.16 -15.75 -28.28
CA GLY A 76 -9.96 -16.97 -28.13
C GLY A 76 -9.81 -17.66 -26.77
N CYS A 77 -9.42 -16.93 -25.71
CA CYS A 77 -9.38 -17.43 -24.33
C CYS A 77 -10.39 -16.68 -23.42
N PRO A 78 -11.70 -16.72 -23.71
CA PRO A 78 -12.70 -16.04 -22.88
C PRO A 78 -12.72 -16.59 -21.44
N GLU A 79 -12.39 -17.86 -21.21
CA GLU A 79 -12.37 -18.51 -19.90
C GLU A 79 -11.33 -17.95 -18.91
N LEU A 80 -10.37 -17.15 -19.40
CA LEU A 80 -9.32 -16.53 -18.59
C LEU A 80 -9.65 -15.09 -18.17
N GLN A 81 -10.93 -14.69 -18.15
CA GLN A 81 -11.30 -13.34 -17.72
C GLN A 81 -10.84 -13.04 -16.29
N ILE A 82 -10.18 -11.89 -16.12
CA ILE A 82 -9.79 -11.39 -14.80
C ILE A 82 -11.06 -11.07 -14.01
N GLY A 83 -11.13 -11.54 -12.76
CA GLY A 83 -12.32 -11.48 -11.92
C GLY A 83 -13.17 -12.75 -11.95
N GLU A 84 -13.13 -13.54 -13.04
CA GLU A 84 -13.89 -14.80 -13.15
C GLU A 84 -12.97 -16.03 -13.02
N ALA A 85 -11.82 -16.00 -13.68
CA ALA A 85 -10.84 -17.06 -13.65
C ALA A 85 -10.16 -17.14 -12.28
N SER A 86 -9.79 -18.37 -11.87
CA SER A 86 -9.03 -18.56 -10.63
C SER A 86 -7.63 -17.95 -10.72
N ILE A 87 -7.08 -17.52 -9.59
CA ILE A 87 -5.69 -16.99 -9.53
C ILE A 87 -4.67 -18.01 -10.07
N THR A 88 -4.89 -19.30 -9.84
CA THR A 88 -4.02 -20.37 -10.35
C THR A 88 -4.06 -20.45 -11.88
N SER A 89 -5.25 -20.36 -12.47
CA SER A 89 -5.42 -20.33 -13.93
C SER A 89 -4.77 -19.10 -14.54
N LEU A 90 -4.90 -17.93 -13.90
CA LEU A 90 -4.25 -16.69 -14.33
C LEU A 90 -2.72 -16.77 -14.23
N LYS A 91 -2.17 -17.37 -13.17
CA LYS A 91 -0.73 -17.65 -13.04
C LYS A 91 -0.21 -18.55 -14.16
N GLN A 92 -0.93 -19.62 -14.49
CA GLN A 92 -0.57 -20.49 -15.61
C GLN A 92 -0.65 -19.75 -16.95
N ALA A 93 -1.71 -18.95 -17.15
CA ALA A 93 -1.86 -18.12 -18.33
C ALA A 93 -0.71 -17.11 -18.48
N ALA A 94 -0.28 -16.48 -17.38
CA ALA A 94 0.86 -15.55 -17.37
C ALA A 94 2.15 -16.20 -17.88
N LEU A 95 2.41 -17.46 -17.53
CA LEU A 95 3.58 -18.21 -18.00
C LEU A 95 3.47 -18.54 -19.50
N VAL A 96 2.34 -19.11 -19.91
CA VAL A 96 2.14 -19.59 -21.30
C VAL A 96 2.02 -18.44 -22.29
N LYS A 97 1.39 -17.33 -21.87
CA LYS A 97 1.10 -16.17 -22.73
C LYS A 97 2.09 -15.03 -22.54
N ALA A 98 3.18 -15.20 -21.78
CA ALA A 98 4.19 -14.17 -21.53
C ALA A 98 4.70 -13.46 -22.81
N PRO A 99 4.96 -14.14 -23.94
CA PRO A 99 5.41 -13.47 -25.16
C PRO A 99 4.35 -12.56 -25.82
N LEU A 100 3.08 -12.79 -25.53
CA LEU A 100 1.94 -12.11 -26.16
C LEU A 100 1.31 -11.06 -25.24
N ILE A 101 1.32 -11.32 -23.93
CA ILE A 101 0.75 -10.47 -22.88
C ILE A 101 1.73 -10.40 -21.69
N PRO A 102 2.88 -9.73 -21.84
CA PRO A 102 3.90 -9.70 -20.79
C PRO A 102 3.41 -9.03 -19.50
N THR A 103 2.49 -8.07 -19.59
CA THR A 103 1.91 -7.35 -18.44
C THR A 103 0.99 -8.21 -17.58
N LEU A 104 0.53 -9.37 -18.08
CA LEU A 104 -0.30 -10.30 -17.31
C LEU A 104 0.43 -10.83 -16.08
N ASN A 105 1.75 -11.08 -16.17
CA ASN A 105 2.52 -11.52 -15.02
C ASN A 105 2.50 -10.48 -13.91
N THR A 106 2.63 -9.19 -14.26
CA THR A 106 2.54 -8.07 -13.31
C THR A 106 1.15 -7.99 -12.67
N ILE A 107 0.08 -8.06 -13.48
CA ILE A 107 -1.32 -8.04 -12.98
C ILE A 107 -1.55 -9.18 -11.99
N VAL A 108 -1.09 -10.38 -12.30
CA VAL A 108 -1.26 -11.56 -11.44
C VAL A 108 -0.65 -11.35 -10.06
N GLN A 109 0.47 -10.63 -9.94
CA GLN A 109 1.03 -10.30 -8.62
C GLN A 109 0.07 -9.43 -7.79
N TYR A 110 -0.61 -8.45 -8.40
CA TYR A 110 -1.60 -7.63 -7.72
C TYR A 110 -2.86 -8.42 -7.32
N LEU A 111 -3.20 -9.46 -8.08
CA LEU A 111 -4.36 -10.32 -7.84
C LEU A 111 -4.11 -11.44 -6.82
N ASP A 112 -2.85 -11.69 -6.46
CA ASP A 112 -2.42 -12.77 -5.55
C ASP A 112 -2.64 -12.43 -4.06
N LEU A 113 -3.86 -12.01 -3.72
CA LEU A 113 -4.27 -11.67 -2.34
C LEU A 113 -5.37 -12.59 -1.79
N THR A 114 -6.33 -12.97 -2.63
CA THR A 114 -7.47 -13.82 -2.24
C THR A 114 -7.90 -14.72 -3.39
N PRO A 115 -8.38 -15.95 -3.13
CA PRO A 115 -8.98 -16.79 -4.17
C PRO A 115 -10.27 -16.19 -4.74
N ASN A 116 -10.95 -15.28 -4.02
CA ASN A 116 -12.16 -14.62 -4.50
C ASN A 116 -11.81 -13.46 -5.45
N GLN A 117 -11.45 -13.83 -6.68
CA GLN A 117 -10.97 -12.91 -7.71
C GLN A 117 -12.03 -11.89 -8.12
N GLU A 118 -13.30 -12.29 -8.14
CA GLU A 118 -14.40 -11.41 -8.52
C GLU A 118 -14.56 -10.26 -7.52
N TYR A 119 -14.54 -10.60 -6.24
CA TYR A 119 -14.55 -9.63 -5.16
C TYR A 119 -13.35 -8.68 -5.25
N LEU A 120 -12.14 -9.24 -5.41
CA LEU A 120 -10.92 -8.46 -5.41
C LEU A 120 -10.88 -7.46 -6.57
N PHE A 121 -11.23 -7.90 -7.78
CA PHE A 121 -11.23 -7.04 -8.96
C PHE A 121 -12.25 -5.92 -8.82
N GLU A 122 -13.50 -6.23 -8.47
CA GLU A 122 -14.54 -5.22 -8.25
C GLU A 122 -14.14 -4.23 -7.15
N ARG A 123 -13.51 -4.71 -6.08
CA ARG A 123 -13.07 -3.82 -5.01
C ARG A 123 -11.91 -2.91 -5.43
N ILE A 124 -10.92 -3.41 -6.18
CA ILE A 124 -9.85 -2.59 -6.76
C ILE A 124 -10.45 -1.52 -7.69
N LYS A 125 -11.45 -1.89 -8.50
CA LYS A 125 -12.17 -0.98 -9.39
C LYS A 125 -12.94 0.10 -8.62
N GLU A 126 -13.65 -0.26 -7.56
CA GLU A 126 -14.35 0.71 -6.71
C GLU A 126 -13.40 1.64 -5.94
N LEU A 127 -12.21 1.15 -5.55
CA LEU A 127 -11.18 1.94 -4.87
C LEU A 127 -10.41 2.85 -5.84
N SER A 128 -10.35 2.50 -7.13
CA SER A 128 -9.75 3.34 -8.17
C SER A 128 -10.65 4.54 -8.53
N GLN A 129 -11.94 4.47 -8.22
CA GLN A 129 -12.90 5.56 -8.46
C GLN A 129 -12.81 6.67 -7.41
N GLY A 130 -12.83 7.93 -7.89
CA GLY A 130 -12.83 9.12 -7.06
C GLY A 130 -11.52 9.31 -6.30
N GLY A 131 -10.63 10.16 -6.82
CA GLY A 131 -9.19 10.26 -6.49
C GLY A 131 -8.72 10.44 -5.03
N CYS A 132 -9.59 10.31 -4.03
CA CYS A 132 -9.25 10.20 -2.61
C CYS A 132 -9.79 8.90 -1.94
N MET A 133 -10.13 7.87 -2.72
CA MET A 133 -10.71 6.60 -2.23
C MET A 133 -11.90 6.83 -1.28
N SER A 134 -12.90 7.61 -1.70
CA SER A 134 -14.04 8.00 -0.85
C SER A 134 -14.83 6.80 -0.32
N SER A 135 -14.82 5.68 -1.06
CA SER A 135 -15.46 4.41 -0.69
C SER A 135 -14.63 3.58 0.31
N PHE A 136 -13.42 4.01 0.69
CA PHE A 136 -12.50 3.25 1.55
C PHE A 136 -13.09 2.97 2.94
N ARG A 137 -12.97 1.73 3.38
CA ARG A 137 -13.46 1.15 4.65
C ARG A 137 -12.31 0.36 5.28
N TRP A 138 -11.59 0.98 6.20
CA TRP A 138 -10.33 0.41 6.72
C TRP A 138 -10.44 -1.00 7.34
N ASN A 139 -11.51 -1.31 8.08
CA ASN A 139 -11.67 -2.55 8.85
C ASN A 139 -12.61 -3.58 8.22
N ARG A 140 -13.04 -3.34 6.99
CA ARG A 140 -13.89 -4.25 6.22
C ARG A 140 -13.62 -4.01 4.75
N GLY A 141 -14.46 -4.51 3.87
CA GLY A 141 -14.47 -4.07 2.48
C GLY A 141 -15.86 -3.69 2.00
N GLY A 142 -16.08 -3.82 0.69
CA GLY A 142 -17.37 -3.62 0.04
C GLY A 142 -18.33 -4.80 0.26
N ASP A 143 -19.63 -4.52 0.25
CA ASP A 143 -20.64 -5.57 0.07
C ASP A 143 -20.59 -6.02 -1.40
N PHE A 144 -20.77 -7.31 -1.67
CA PHE A 144 -20.57 -7.86 -3.01
C PHE A 144 -21.67 -8.85 -3.39
N LYS A 145 -22.29 -8.66 -4.58
CA LYS A 145 -23.39 -9.51 -5.09
C LYS A 145 -24.51 -9.77 -4.07
N GLY A 146 -24.91 -8.74 -3.32
CA GLY A 146 -25.93 -8.84 -2.29
C GLY A 146 -25.47 -9.50 -0.97
N ARG A 147 -24.25 -10.04 -0.91
CA ARG A 147 -23.62 -10.55 0.31
C ARG A 147 -22.96 -9.40 1.07
N LYS A 148 -23.25 -9.32 2.37
CA LYS A 148 -22.51 -8.43 3.28
C LYS A 148 -21.08 -8.88 3.41
N TRP A 149 -20.15 -7.92 3.48
CA TRP A 149 -18.75 -8.23 3.74
C TRP A 149 -18.60 -9.05 5.02
N ASP A 150 -17.72 -10.06 4.98
CA ASP A 150 -17.32 -10.88 6.11
C ASP A 150 -15.81 -11.18 6.01
N THR A 151 -15.25 -11.77 7.05
CA THR A 151 -13.82 -11.95 7.31
C THR A 151 -13.10 -12.93 6.39
N ASP A 152 -13.83 -13.67 5.55
CA ASP A 152 -13.28 -14.47 4.44
C ASP A 152 -12.80 -13.60 3.27
N LEU A 153 -13.19 -12.32 3.24
CA LEU A 153 -12.80 -11.36 2.22
C LEU A 153 -11.78 -10.36 2.77
N PRO A 154 -10.80 -9.91 1.97
CA PRO A 154 -9.83 -8.93 2.43
C PRO A 154 -10.52 -7.60 2.77
N THR A 155 -9.95 -6.89 3.74
CA THR A 155 -10.33 -5.50 4.04
C THR A 155 -9.71 -4.56 3.01
N ASP A 156 -10.23 -3.34 2.89
CA ASP A 156 -9.61 -2.34 2.01
C ASP A 156 -8.19 -2.00 2.45
N SER A 157 -7.90 -2.01 3.75
CA SER A 157 -6.53 -1.79 4.23
C SER A 157 -5.58 -2.88 3.75
N ALA A 158 -6.04 -4.14 3.73
CA ALA A 158 -5.24 -5.25 3.22
C ALA A 158 -5.03 -5.15 1.70
N ILE A 159 -6.08 -4.78 0.94
CA ILE A 159 -5.97 -4.56 -0.51
C ILE A 159 -4.98 -3.44 -0.82
N ILE A 160 -5.10 -2.28 -0.16
CA ILE A 160 -4.21 -1.13 -0.41
C ILE A 160 -2.77 -1.44 0.01
N MET A 161 -2.56 -2.11 1.14
CA MET A 161 -1.21 -2.51 1.56
C MET A 161 -0.58 -3.49 0.56
N HIS A 162 -1.34 -4.49 0.10
CA HIS A 162 -0.90 -5.45 -0.92
C HIS A 162 -0.53 -4.75 -2.23
N VAL A 163 -1.39 -3.86 -2.72
CA VAL A 163 -1.16 -3.08 -3.95
C VAL A 163 0.08 -2.19 -3.81
N PHE A 164 0.25 -1.52 -2.66
CA PHE A 164 1.43 -0.69 -2.39
C PHE A 164 2.71 -1.52 -2.39
N CYS A 165 2.71 -2.66 -1.69
CA CYS A 165 3.85 -3.58 -1.63
C CYS A 165 4.21 -4.12 -3.02
N THR A 166 3.22 -4.63 -3.76
CA THR A 166 3.40 -5.17 -5.11
C THR A 166 3.94 -4.13 -6.08
N TYR A 167 3.50 -2.88 -5.94
CA TYR A 167 4.07 -1.80 -6.74
C TYR A 167 5.54 -1.57 -6.42
N LEU A 168 5.93 -1.47 -5.15
CA LEU A 168 7.33 -1.27 -4.79
C LEU A 168 8.21 -2.47 -5.16
N ASP A 169 7.71 -3.70 -5.04
CA ASP A 169 8.39 -4.90 -5.56
C ASP A 169 8.77 -4.73 -7.04
N SER A 170 7.86 -4.21 -7.86
CA SER A 170 8.10 -3.97 -9.30
C SER A 170 9.07 -2.81 -9.59
N ARG A 171 9.34 -1.94 -8.61
CA ARG A 171 10.24 -0.79 -8.75
C ARG A 171 11.63 -1.06 -8.20
N LEU A 172 11.79 -2.05 -7.32
CA LEU A 172 13.09 -2.42 -6.77
C LEU A 172 13.85 -3.37 -7.72
N PRO A 173 15.19 -3.28 -7.78
CA PRO A 173 16.01 -4.22 -8.53
C PRO A 173 15.80 -5.66 -8.05
N PRO A 174 15.84 -6.65 -8.95
CA PRO A 174 15.81 -8.05 -8.57
C PRO A 174 16.90 -8.37 -7.54
N HIS A 175 16.53 -9.14 -6.53
CA HIS A 175 17.44 -9.52 -5.46
C HIS A 175 17.61 -11.04 -5.41
N PRO A 176 18.84 -11.60 -5.43
CA PRO A 176 19.04 -13.05 -5.49
C PRO A 176 18.39 -13.86 -4.36
N LYS A 177 18.20 -13.24 -3.18
CA LYS A 177 17.48 -13.88 -2.04
C LYS A 177 15.95 -13.95 -2.23
N TYR A 178 15.39 -13.17 -3.16
CA TYR A 178 13.94 -13.05 -3.40
C TYR A 178 13.65 -13.31 -4.89
N PRO A 179 13.82 -14.56 -5.36
CA PRO A 179 13.68 -14.91 -6.77
C PRO A 179 12.24 -14.80 -7.29
N ASP A 180 11.26 -14.72 -6.39
CA ASP A 180 9.85 -14.47 -6.70
C ASP A 180 9.55 -13.00 -7.06
N GLY A 181 10.57 -12.12 -6.99
CA GLY A 181 10.44 -10.70 -7.29
C GLY A 181 9.88 -9.86 -6.13
N LYS A 182 9.55 -10.48 -4.99
CA LYS A 182 8.95 -9.80 -3.83
C LYS A 182 9.99 -9.11 -2.95
N THR A 183 10.83 -8.29 -3.58
CA THR A 183 12.01 -7.67 -2.96
C THR A 183 11.65 -6.70 -1.83
N PHE A 184 10.65 -5.83 -2.04
CA PHE A 184 10.15 -4.92 -1.02
C PHE A 184 9.42 -5.70 0.07
N THR A 185 8.44 -6.52 -0.30
CA THR A 185 7.59 -7.24 0.66
C THR A 185 8.43 -8.10 1.59
N SER A 186 9.39 -8.85 1.06
CA SER A 186 10.22 -9.76 1.86
C SER A 186 11.18 -9.06 2.83
N GLN A 187 11.50 -7.78 2.59
CA GLN A 187 12.43 -7.00 3.42
C GLN A 187 11.71 -6.05 4.38
N HIS A 188 10.58 -5.48 3.95
CA HIS A 188 9.96 -4.32 4.57
C HIS A 188 8.51 -4.55 4.99
N PHE A 189 7.95 -5.75 4.79
CA PHE A 189 6.61 -6.08 5.26
C PHE A 189 6.59 -7.43 5.99
N VAL A 190 6.10 -7.42 7.22
CA VAL A 190 5.89 -8.64 8.02
C VAL A 190 4.43 -8.68 8.45
N GLN A 191 3.83 -9.86 8.41
CA GLN A 191 2.45 -10.06 8.83
C GLN A 191 2.36 -11.21 9.84
N THR A 192 1.53 -11.04 10.87
CA THR A 192 1.20 -12.11 11.83
C THR A 192 0.72 -13.39 11.12
N PRO A 193 1.12 -14.60 11.55
CA PRO A 193 1.82 -14.94 12.80
C PRO A 193 3.33 -14.73 12.79
N ASN A 194 3.93 -14.37 11.65
CA ASN A 194 5.36 -14.07 11.60
C ASN A 194 5.65 -12.81 12.41
N LYS A 195 6.81 -12.79 13.08
CA LYS A 195 7.24 -11.65 13.90
C LYS A 195 8.53 -11.06 13.35
N PRO A 196 8.65 -9.73 13.29
CA PRO A 196 9.90 -9.07 12.95
C PRO A 196 10.93 -9.30 14.07
N ASP A 197 12.21 -9.41 13.71
CA ASP A 197 13.31 -9.45 14.69
C ASP A 197 13.62 -8.03 15.19
N VAL A 198 12.87 -7.59 16.20
CA VAL A 198 13.03 -6.26 16.80
C VAL A 198 14.39 -6.09 17.49
N THR A 199 15.13 -7.18 17.77
CA THR A 199 16.45 -7.06 18.40
C THR A 199 17.53 -6.60 17.42
N ASN A 200 17.31 -6.82 16.12
CA ASN A 200 18.22 -6.41 15.04
C ASN A 200 17.99 -4.94 14.65
N GLU A 201 19.01 -4.09 14.81
CA GLU A 201 18.93 -2.67 14.45
C GLU A 201 18.72 -2.39 12.97
N ASN A 202 19.08 -3.33 12.11
CA ASN A 202 18.94 -3.20 10.66
C ASN A 202 17.51 -3.49 10.18
N VAL A 203 16.62 -3.96 11.06
CA VAL A 203 15.22 -4.20 10.70
C VAL A 203 14.51 -2.86 10.57
N PHE A 204 14.03 -2.62 9.34
CA PHE A 204 13.19 -1.49 8.99
C PHE A 204 12.01 -1.99 8.17
N CYS A 205 10.85 -2.14 8.80
CA CYS A 205 9.69 -2.74 8.16
C CYS A 205 8.36 -2.26 8.75
N ILE A 206 7.29 -2.44 7.98
CA ILE A 206 5.92 -2.35 8.43
C ILE A 206 5.49 -3.73 8.94
N TYR A 207 4.96 -3.79 10.15
CA TYR A 207 4.45 -5.01 10.76
C TYR A 207 2.93 -4.95 10.90
N GLN A 208 2.21 -5.87 10.26
CA GLN A 208 0.79 -6.06 10.47
C GLN A 208 0.56 -7.01 11.66
N SER A 209 0.34 -6.43 12.85
CA SER A 209 0.19 -7.18 14.10
C SER A 209 -1.21 -7.75 14.34
N ALA A 210 -2.23 -7.26 13.62
CA ALA A 210 -3.59 -7.82 13.62
C ALA A 210 -4.18 -7.85 12.20
N ILE A 211 -4.95 -8.92 11.91
CA ILE A 211 -5.63 -9.10 10.61
C ILE A 211 -7.00 -8.43 10.60
N ASN A 212 -7.80 -8.63 11.65
CA ASN A 212 -9.15 -8.07 11.75
C ASN A 212 -9.52 -7.66 13.19
N PRO A 213 -9.79 -6.36 13.46
CA PRO A 213 -9.54 -5.24 12.57
C PRO A 213 -8.03 -5.10 12.27
N PRO A 214 -7.64 -4.65 11.07
CA PRO A 214 -6.25 -4.58 10.68
C PRO A 214 -5.50 -3.53 11.52
N HIS A 215 -4.30 -3.88 11.97
CA HIS A 215 -3.42 -3.00 12.71
C HIS A 215 -1.99 -3.10 12.20
N TYR A 216 -1.39 -1.96 11.91
CA TYR A 216 -0.05 -1.79 11.37
C TYR A 216 0.80 -0.97 12.33
N GLU A 217 2.04 -1.42 12.47
CA GLU A 217 3.09 -0.87 13.32
C GLU A 217 4.33 -0.65 12.44
N LEU A 218 5.19 0.28 12.84
CA LEU A 218 6.47 0.50 12.18
C LEU A 218 7.59 -0.01 13.08
N ILE A 219 8.50 -0.81 12.52
CA ILE A 219 9.73 -1.26 13.19
C ILE A 219 10.90 -0.49 12.61
N TYR A 220 11.68 0.18 13.46
CA TYR A 220 12.87 0.91 13.05
C TYR A 220 13.84 1.07 14.23
N GLN A 221 15.13 0.82 14.01
CA GLN A 221 16.18 0.95 15.03
C GLN A 221 15.84 0.27 16.38
N ARG A 222 15.39 -0.99 16.33
CA ARG A 222 14.98 -1.80 17.49
C ARG A 222 13.76 -1.30 18.28
N HIS A 223 13.01 -0.35 17.72
CA HIS A 223 11.80 0.17 18.35
C HIS A 223 10.56 -0.24 17.56
N VAL A 224 9.49 -0.54 18.31
CA VAL A 224 8.15 -0.74 17.77
C VAL A 224 7.38 0.58 17.93
N TYR A 225 7.14 1.25 16.81
CA TYR A 225 6.29 2.43 16.75
C TYR A 225 4.85 1.96 16.58
N ASN A 226 4.10 1.93 17.68
CA ASN A 226 2.70 1.54 17.69
C ASN A 226 1.81 2.78 17.46
N LEU A 227 1.24 2.89 16.27
CA LEU A 227 0.39 4.02 15.89
C LEU A 227 -1.05 3.83 16.44
N PRO A 228 -1.85 4.89 16.60
CA PRO A 228 -3.26 4.76 16.97
C PRO A 228 -4.02 3.81 16.05
N LYS A 229 -4.84 2.94 16.63
CA LYS A 229 -5.76 2.06 15.90
C LYS A 229 -6.82 2.87 15.16
N GLY A 230 -7.37 2.30 14.08
CA GLY A 230 -8.54 2.85 13.39
C GLY A 230 -8.28 3.20 11.93
N ARG A 231 -9.15 4.05 11.37
CA ARG A 231 -9.22 4.35 9.92
C ARG A 231 -7.90 4.72 9.27
N ASN A 232 -7.10 5.51 9.96
CA ASN A 232 -5.91 6.10 9.39
C ASN A 232 -4.63 5.33 9.73
N ASN A 233 -4.70 4.29 10.56
CA ASN A 233 -3.54 3.55 11.05
C ASN A 233 -2.61 3.09 9.92
N MET A 234 -3.17 2.45 8.89
CA MET A 234 -2.40 1.97 7.73
C MET A 234 -1.68 3.11 7.00
N PHE A 235 -2.40 4.19 6.67
CA PHE A 235 -1.83 5.35 5.97
C PHE A 235 -0.81 6.11 6.81
N HIS A 236 -1.05 6.25 8.11
CA HIS A 236 -0.09 6.86 9.03
C HIS A 236 1.19 6.02 9.10
N THR A 237 1.08 4.70 9.10
CA THR A 237 2.24 3.80 9.11
C THR A 237 3.04 3.92 7.81
N LEU A 238 2.37 3.95 6.65
CA LEU A 238 3.01 4.20 5.35
C LEU A 238 3.72 5.56 5.33
N LEU A 239 3.06 6.61 5.81
CA LEU A 239 3.62 7.96 5.87
C LEU A 239 4.87 8.01 6.74
N MET A 240 4.83 7.40 7.93
CA MET A 240 5.99 7.32 8.81
C MET A 240 7.14 6.55 8.15
N PHE A 241 6.86 5.42 7.52
CA PHE A 241 7.84 4.63 6.77
C PHE A 241 8.51 5.47 5.66
N LEU A 242 7.72 6.13 4.82
CA LEU A 242 8.22 6.98 3.72
C LEU A 242 8.98 8.21 4.24
N TYR A 243 8.54 8.79 5.37
CA TYR A 243 9.20 9.94 5.96
C TYR A 243 10.58 9.59 6.52
N ILE A 244 10.73 8.40 7.13
CA ILE A 244 12.05 7.87 7.52
C ILE A 244 12.94 7.73 6.29
N ILE A 245 12.44 7.15 5.18
CA ILE A 245 13.23 7.05 3.95
C ILE A 245 13.67 8.44 3.46
N LYS A 246 12.74 9.41 3.41
CA LYS A 246 13.06 10.79 2.97
C LYS A 246 14.16 11.44 3.81
N THR A 247 14.12 11.25 5.13
CA THR A 247 14.95 12.04 6.07
C THR A 247 16.20 11.31 6.58
N LYS A 248 16.18 9.99 6.63
CA LYS A 248 17.26 9.15 7.20
C LYS A 248 18.00 8.34 6.15
N GLU A 249 17.30 7.91 5.11
CA GLU A 249 17.88 7.13 4.02
C GLU A 249 18.14 7.98 2.76
N SER A 250 18.23 9.30 2.90
CA SER A 250 18.45 10.25 1.78
C SER A 250 17.45 10.10 0.63
N GLY A 251 16.23 9.63 0.92
CA GLY A 251 15.19 9.35 -0.07
C GLY A 251 15.42 8.06 -0.86
N MET A 252 16.33 7.19 -0.43
CA MET A 252 16.70 5.97 -1.12
C MET A 252 16.11 4.74 -0.41
N LEU A 253 15.58 3.81 -1.18
CA LEU A 253 15.22 2.47 -0.72
C LEU A 253 16.11 1.47 -1.45
N GLY A 254 17.15 1.01 -0.76
CA GLY A 254 18.27 0.32 -1.41
C GLY A 254 18.93 1.22 -2.45
N ARG A 255 18.85 0.83 -3.73
CA ARG A 255 19.43 1.61 -4.84
C ARG A 255 18.40 2.46 -5.60
N VAL A 256 17.15 2.50 -5.14
CA VAL A 256 16.06 3.20 -5.83
C VAL A 256 15.74 4.50 -5.12
N ASN A 257 15.70 5.59 -5.88
CA ASN A 257 15.27 6.88 -5.38
C ASN A 257 13.73 6.94 -5.32
N LEU A 258 13.18 7.33 -4.18
CA LEU A 258 11.73 7.49 -4.00
C LEU A 258 11.23 8.93 -4.26
N GLY A 259 12.14 9.87 -4.51
CA GLY A 259 11.87 11.24 -4.95
C GLY A 259 11.75 11.39 -6.47
N LEU A 260 11.92 12.63 -6.96
CA LEU A 260 11.62 13.04 -8.34
C LEU A 260 12.36 12.24 -9.42
N SER A 261 13.56 11.74 -9.14
CA SER A 261 14.38 10.99 -10.10
C SER A 261 14.05 9.49 -10.16
N GLY A 262 13.08 9.01 -9.39
CA GLY A 262 12.68 7.59 -9.39
C GLY A 262 11.18 7.40 -9.19
N VAL A 263 10.78 6.72 -8.11
CA VAL A 263 9.37 6.37 -7.86
C VAL A 263 8.47 7.60 -7.69
N ASN A 264 9.05 8.72 -7.30
CA ASN A 264 8.35 9.98 -7.11
C ASN A 264 7.11 9.84 -6.22
N ILE A 265 7.28 9.23 -5.05
CA ILE A 265 6.28 9.22 -3.97
C ILE A 265 6.61 10.29 -2.91
N LEU A 266 7.88 10.62 -2.70
CA LEU A 266 8.30 11.54 -1.62
C LEU A 266 7.88 13.00 -1.83
N TRP A 267 7.36 13.36 -3.00
CA TRP A 267 6.78 14.70 -3.23
C TRP A 267 5.53 14.95 -2.37
N ILE A 268 4.88 13.90 -1.83
CA ILE A 268 3.73 14.03 -0.92
C ILE A 268 4.04 14.86 0.34
N PHE A 269 5.32 14.95 0.72
CA PHE A 269 5.79 15.73 1.86
C PHE A 269 6.10 17.20 1.50
N GLY A 270 5.89 17.60 0.25
CA GLY A 270 6.36 18.87 -0.29
C GLY A 270 7.89 18.92 -0.48
N GLU A 271 8.34 20.08 -0.94
CA GLU A 271 9.75 20.50 -0.85
C GLU A 271 10.19 20.66 0.62
#